data_AF-A0A9W8JU20-F1
#
_entry.id   AF-A0A9W8JU20-F1
#
_cell.length_a   1.000
_cell.length_b   1.000
_cell.length_c   1.000
_cell.angle_alpha   90.00
_cell.angle_beta   90.00
_cell.angle_gamma   90.00
#
_symmetry.space_group_name_H-M   'P 1'
#
loop_
_entity.id
_entity.type
_entity.pdbx_description
1 polymer ?
#
loop_
_entity_poly.entity_id
_entity_poly.type
_entity_poly.pdbx_seq_one_letter_code
_entity_poly.pdbx_strand_id
1 'polypeptide(L)'
;MVSSSPQHGHFNGQLSEQYIQDAFHSYLKSSLTQAKAERLIDVDVLASAEGDLMITGPALCLYFAALRCTTNPPSVPLPRTTKTAQPVELSFENCPPAFASFLRVWANTVPLIQNLAPEHQHDLARVICGLEPLHQDVVPIVNGISADLRAVAIEISQRRSFQDRYASALQAALDAGGAPGSSSPRKASFVPPPTYDDTPSASPNPSPRQSLESLPPKLPPRINPNLPQQSPGLLSPQCIQRILEPFYPYSRFTCH
;
A
#
# COMPACT_ATOMS: atom_id res chain seq x y z
N MET A 1 -25.00 -34.38 22.61
CA MET A 1 -24.74 -32.93 22.58
C MET A 1 -23.88 -32.65 21.36
N VAL A 2 -24.47 -32.00 20.34
CA VAL A 2 -23.80 -31.71 19.08
C VAL A 2 -22.98 -30.43 19.26
N SER A 3 -21.65 -30.57 19.29
CA SER A 3 -20.73 -29.44 19.27
C SER A 3 -20.85 -28.72 17.93
N SER A 4 -21.51 -27.57 17.94
CA SER A 4 -21.64 -26.69 16.79
C SER A 4 -20.40 -25.81 16.70
N SER A 5 -19.52 -26.09 15.73
CA SER A 5 -18.41 -25.19 15.40
C SER A 5 -18.97 -23.91 14.75
N PRO A 6 -18.46 -22.71 15.08
CA PRO A 6 -18.93 -21.48 14.46
C PRO A 6 -18.42 -21.43 13.01
N GLN A 7 -19.30 -21.67 12.04
CA GLN A 7 -19.00 -21.42 10.63
C GLN A 7 -18.86 -19.91 10.43
N HIS A 8 -17.62 -19.42 10.38
CA HIS A 8 -17.32 -18.05 9.98
C HIS A 8 -17.60 -17.89 8.47
N GLY A 9 -18.82 -17.46 8.17
CA GLY A 9 -19.19 -16.54 7.08
C GLY A 9 -18.66 -16.83 5.67
N HIS A 10 -19.38 -17.66 4.93
CA HIS A 10 -19.45 -17.56 3.47
C HIS A 10 -20.85 -17.02 3.11
N PHE A 11 -20.94 -15.77 2.68
CA PHE A 11 -22.15 -15.26 2.03
C PHE A 11 -21.90 -15.36 0.52
N ASN A 12 -22.61 -16.27 -0.17
CA ASN A 12 -22.55 -16.43 -1.64
C ASN A 12 -21.16 -16.72 -2.24
N GLY A 13 -20.30 -17.50 -1.56
CA GLY A 13 -18.96 -17.83 -2.06
C GLY A 13 -17.93 -16.71 -1.87
N GLN A 14 -18.33 -15.55 -1.33
CA GLN A 14 -17.42 -14.51 -0.90
C GLN A 14 -16.92 -14.78 0.53
N LEU A 15 -15.66 -14.42 0.76
CA LEU A 15 -15.05 -14.44 2.08
C LEU A 15 -15.66 -13.32 2.94
N SER A 16 -15.75 -13.49 4.25
CA SER A 16 -16.15 -12.37 5.11
C SER A 16 -15.05 -11.31 5.19
N GLU A 17 -15.43 -10.04 5.34
CA GLU A 17 -14.47 -8.96 5.56
C GLU A 17 -13.61 -9.20 6.80
N GLN A 18 -14.22 -9.70 7.86
CA GLN A 18 -13.54 -10.03 9.11
C GLN A 18 -12.42 -11.06 8.88
N TYR A 19 -12.70 -12.12 8.12
CA TYR A 19 -11.72 -13.15 7.80
C TYR A 19 -10.52 -12.57 7.02
N ILE A 20 -10.77 -11.71 6.05
CA ILE A 20 -9.72 -11.03 5.27
C ILE A 20 -8.88 -10.13 6.18
N GLN A 21 -9.51 -9.33 7.04
CA GLN A 21 -8.81 -8.47 7.99
C GLN A 21 -7.92 -9.31 8.93
N ASP A 22 -8.44 -10.39 9.49
CA ASP A 22 -7.68 -11.32 10.33
C ASP A 22 -6.48 -11.93 9.61
N ALA A 23 -6.68 -12.35 8.36
CA ALA A 23 -5.64 -12.89 7.50
C ALA A 23 -4.53 -11.85 7.25
N PHE A 24 -4.88 -10.61 6.89
CA PHE A 24 -3.92 -9.52 6.70
C PHE A 24 -3.13 -9.21 7.97
N HIS A 25 -3.77 -9.22 9.14
CA HIS A 25 -3.07 -9.01 10.41
C HIS A 25 -2.07 -10.13 10.73
N SER A 26 -2.44 -11.38 10.48
CA SER A 26 -1.52 -12.50 10.63
C SER A 26 -0.33 -12.35 9.68
N TYR A 27 -0.58 -11.90 8.46
CA TYR A 27 0.44 -11.73 7.45
C TYR A 27 1.38 -10.56 7.74
N LEU A 28 0.86 -9.48 8.34
CA LEU A 28 1.63 -8.34 8.80
C LEU A 28 2.68 -8.72 9.84
N LYS A 29 2.34 -9.58 10.79
CA LYS A 29 3.30 -10.10 11.79
C LYS A 29 4.50 -10.75 11.12
N SER A 30 4.24 -11.65 10.18
CA SER A 30 5.30 -12.34 9.42
C SER A 30 6.12 -11.38 8.57
N SER A 31 5.47 -10.42 7.92
CA SER A 31 6.14 -9.46 7.02
C SER A 31 7.05 -8.50 7.78
N LEU A 32 6.61 -7.98 8.93
CA LEU A 32 7.45 -7.14 9.80
C LEU A 32 8.62 -7.92 10.39
N THR A 33 8.39 -9.20 10.77
CA THR A 33 9.47 -10.08 11.23
C THR A 33 10.52 -10.32 10.15
N GLN A 34 10.08 -10.55 8.91
CA GLN A 34 10.97 -10.74 7.77
C GLN A 34 11.74 -9.45 7.44
N ALA A 35 11.07 -8.31 7.40
CA ALA A 35 11.70 -7.01 7.17
C ALA A 35 12.77 -6.67 8.24
N LYS A 36 12.51 -7.05 9.49
CA LYS A 36 13.50 -6.96 10.57
C LYS A 36 14.71 -7.87 10.32
N ALA A 37 14.47 -9.13 9.94
CA ALA A 37 15.52 -10.11 9.67
C ALA A 37 16.41 -9.69 8.48
N GLU A 38 15.81 -9.07 7.46
CA GLU A 38 16.50 -8.52 6.29
C GLU A 38 17.13 -7.14 6.54
N ARG A 39 17.04 -6.60 7.77
CA ARG A 39 17.55 -5.28 8.17
C ARG A 39 16.98 -4.12 7.34
N LEU A 40 15.76 -4.28 6.83
CA LEU A 40 15.02 -3.21 6.16
C LEU A 40 14.39 -2.24 7.18
N ILE A 41 14.13 -2.72 8.40
CA ILE A 41 13.58 -1.94 9.51
C ILE A 41 14.35 -2.32 10.79
N ASP A 42 14.85 -1.31 11.51
CA ASP A 42 15.54 -1.51 12.79
C ASP A 42 14.55 -1.84 13.92
N VAL A 43 15.05 -2.54 14.95
CA VAL A 43 14.34 -2.81 16.20
C VAL A 43 13.89 -1.53 16.88
N ASP A 44 14.70 -0.47 16.83
CA ASP A 44 14.33 0.83 17.42
C ASP A 44 13.12 1.43 16.70
N VAL A 45 13.10 1.41 15.36
CA VAL A 45 11.99 1.90 14.53
C VAL A 45 10.72 1.07 14.75
N LEU A 46 10.85 -0.27 14.85
CA LEU A 46 9.73 -1.15 15.18
C LEU A 46 9.16 -0.88 16.59
N ALA A 47 10.02 -0.59 17.56
CA ALA A 47 9.63 -0.34 18.94
C ALA A 47 8.97 1.03 19.11
N SER A 48 9.53 2.07 18.48
CA SER A 48 8.98 3.43 18.51
C SER A 48 7.74 3.58 17.65
N ALA A 49 7.56 2.67 16.67
CA ALA A 49 6.56 2.79 15.61
C ALA A 49 6.66 4.14 14.85
N GLU A 50 7.88 4.69 14.79
CA GLU A 50 8.14 5.99 14.17
C GLU A 50 8.01 5.96 12.64
N GLY A 51 7.78 7.15 12.08
CA GLY A 51 7.63 7.37 10.65
C GLY A 51 6.33 6.82 10.09
N ASP A 52 6.35 6.47 8.80
CA ASP A 52 5.19 5.96 8.07
C ASP A 52 4.96 4.46 8.29
N LEU A 53 5.38 3.90 9.43
CA LEU A 53 5.40 2.44 9.63
C LEU A 53 4.01 1.80 9.46
N MET A 54 2.96 2.52 9.87
CA MET A 54 1.58 2.10 9.65
C MET A 54 1.24 1.89 8.17
N ILE A 55 1.92 2.57 7.24
CA ILE A 55 1.77 2.43 5.79
C ILE A 55 2.82 1.46 5.25
N THR A 56 4.08 1.61 5.67
CA THR A 56 5.20 0.76 5.25
C THR A 56 4.96 -0.72 5.57
N GLY A 57 4.42 -1.04 6.75
CA GLY A 57 4.13 -2.41 7.17
C GLY A 57 3.20 -3.15 6.20
N PRO A 58 1.97 -2.67 5.96
CA PRO A 58 1.07 -3.24 4.95
C PRO A 58 1.66 -3.24 3.54
N ALA A 59 2.38 -2.20 3.13
CA ALA A 59 3.03 -2.16 1.82
C ALA A 59 4.06 -3.31 1.64
N LEU A 60 4.87 -3.58 2.67
CA LEU A 60 5.78 -4.73 2.68
C LEU A 60 5.04 -6.07 2.64
N CYS A 61 3.89 -6.19 3.31
CA CYS A 61 3.06 -7.40 3.21
C CYS A 61 2.67 -7.68 1.76
N LEU A 62 2.19 -6.65 1.08
CA LEU A 62 1.72 -6.74 -0.30
C LEU A 62 2.84 -7.06 -1.27
N TYR A 63 4.02 -6.46 -1.05
CA TYR A 63 5.24 -6.80 -1.77
C TYR A 63 5.62 -8.28 -1.58
N PHE A 64 5.71 -8.78 -0.35
CA PHE A 64 6.03 -10.19 -0.11
C PHE A 64 4.94 -11.17 -0.58
N ALA A 65 3.67 -10.73 -0.64
CA ALA A 65 2.62 -11.51 -1.30
C ALA A 65 2.84 -11.58 -2.81
N ALA A 66 3.20 -10.47 -3.44
CA ALA A 66 3.44 -10.42 -4.88
C ALA A 66 4.59 -11.37 -5.29
N LEU A 67 5.69 -11.38 -4.53
CA LEU A 67 6.81 -12.29 -4.77
C LEU A 67 6.44 -13.78 -4.66
N ARG A 68 5.41 -14.11 -3.86
CA ARG A 68 4.94 -15.49 -3.63
C ARG A 68 3.72 -15.86 -4.46
N CYS A 69 3.16 -14.90 -5.20
CA CYS A 69 1.98 -15.12 -6.03
C CYS A 69 2.32 -16.04 -7.20
N THR A 70 1.52 -17.07 -7.42
CA THR A 70 1.74 -18.05 -8.51
C THR A 70 0.51 -18.24 -9.39
N THR A 71 -0.51 -17.40 -9.20
CA THR A 71 -1.82 -17.52 -9.85
C THR A 71 -2.01 -16.51 -10.97
N ASN A 72 -2.95 -16.82 -11.87
CA ASN A 72 -3.33 -15.96 -12.99
C ASN A 72 -4.85 -16.06 -13.22
N PRO A 73 -5.65 -15.01 -12.94
CA PRO A 73 -5.23 -13.68 -12.45
C PRO A 73 -4.61 -13.73 -11.03
N PRO A 74 -3.76 -12.75 -10.65
CA PRO A 74 -3.12 -12.74 -9.33
C PRO A 74 -4.13 -12.80 -8.18
N SER A 75 -3.87 -13.69 -7.22
CA SER A 75 -4.63 -13.88 -5.98
C SER A 75 -3.71 -13.75 -4.77
N VAL A 76 -4.22 -13.20 -3.65
CA VAL A 76 -3.42 -13.05 -2.42
C VAL A 76 -3.50 -14.34 -1.60
N PRO A 77 -2.40 -15.06 -1.36
CA PRO A 77 -2.43 -16.23 -0.49
C PRO A 77 -2.72 -15.80 0.96
N LEU A 78 -3.82 -16.29 1.53
CA LEU A 78 -4.21 -15.95 2.90
C LEU A 78 -3.58 -16.93 3.90
N PRO A 79 -3.05 -16.45 5.05
CA PRO A 79 -2.56 -17.33 6.10
C PRO A 79 -3.61 -18.34 6.55
N ARG A 80 -3.19 -19.60 6.70
CA ARG A 80 -4.06 -20.66 7.19
C ARG A 80 -4.36 -20.44 8.67
N THR A 81 -5.64 -20.50 9.04
CA THR A 81 -6.06 -20.40 10.45
C THR A 81 -5.60 -21.60 11.28
N THR A 82 -5.46 -22.77 10.65
CA THR A 82 -4.88 -23.97 11.26
C THR A 82 -3.88 -24.62 10.30
N LYS A 83 -2.91 -25.37 10.83
CA LYS A 83 -1.91 -26.08 10.02
C LYS A 83 -2.54 -27.09 9.04
N THR A 84 -3.74 -27.58 9.36
CA THR A 84 -4.46 -28.59 8.58
C THR A 84 -5.51 -28.00 7.63
N ALA A 85 -5.82 -26.70 7.73
CA ALA A 85 -6.74 -26.05 6.82
C ALA A 85 -6.18 -26.04 5.39
N GLN A 86 -7.07 -26.07 4.41
CA GLN A 86 -6.70 -25.88 3.02
C GLN A 86 -6.19 -24.44 2.80
N PRO A 87 -5.21 -24.23 1.91
CA PRO A 87 -4.85 -22.89 1.46
C PRO A 87 -6.09 -22.19 0.90
N VAL A 88 -6.30 -20.94 1.31
CA VAL A 88 -7.33 -20.07 0.75
C VAL A 88 -6.61 -18.89 0.11
N GLU A 89 -7.04 -18.50 -1.07
CA GLU A 89 -6.53 -17.34 -1.78
C GLU A 89 -7.64 -16.33 -1.97
N LEU A 90 -7.34 -15.06 -1.75
CA LEU A 90 -8.25 -13.96 -2.06
C LEU A 90 -8.16 -13.66 -3.56
N SER A 91 -9.23 -13.94 -4.30
CA SER A 91 -9.37 -13.73 -5.74
C SER A 91 -10.54 -12.79 -6.03
N PHE A 92 -10.66 -12.31 -7.28
CA PHE A 92 -11.78 -11.45 -7.68
C PHE A 92 -13.16 -12.10 -7.51
N GLU A 93 -13.22 -13.44 -7.47
CA GLU A 93 -14.48 -14.19 -7.34
C GLU A 93 -14.99 -14.24 -5.90
N ASN A 94 -14.07 -14.31 -4.92
CA ASN A 94 -14.40 -14.44 -3.51
C ASN A 94 -14.14 -13.16 -2.69
N CYS A 95 -13.63 -12.10 -3.33
CA CYS A 95 -13.32 -10.82 -2.70
C CYS A 95 -14.59 -10.02 -2.39
N PRO A 96 -14.77 -9.54 -1.15
CA PRO A 96 -15.84 -8.62 -0.81
C PRO A 96 -15.72 -7.32 -1.59
N PRO A 97 -16.84 -6.64 -1.90
CA PRO A 97 -16.84 -5.36 -2.61
C PRO A 97 -15.91 -4.31 -1.97
N ALA A 98 -15.85 -4.28 -0.64
CA ALA A 98 -14.99 -3.35 0.11
C ALA A 98 -13.48 -3.55 -0.11
N PHE A 99 -13.04 -4.68 -0.66
CA PHE A 99 -11.62 -4.97 -0.95
C PHE A 99 -11.32 -5.05 -2.46
N ALA A 100 -12.33 -4.84 -3.31
CA ALA A 100 -12.18 -5.04 -4.75
C ALA A 100 -11.26 -3.99 -5.41
N SER A 101 -11.30 -2.73 -4.97
CA SER A 101 -10.39 -1.67 -5.41
C SER A 101 -8.94 -2.03 -5.08
N PHE A 102 -8.71 -2.39 -3.81
CA PHE A 102 -7.44 -2.87 -3.30
C PHE A 102 -6.88 -4.01 -4.16
N LEU A 103 -7.67 -5.10 -4.31
CA LEU A 103 -7.21 -6.30 -5.01
C LEU A 103 -6.85 -5.99 -6.47
N ARG A 104 -7.59 -5.07 -7.11
CA ARG A 104 -7.29 -4.64 -8.48
C ARG A 104 -5.95 -3.93 -8.59
N VAL A 105 -5.68 -2.94 -7.73
CA VAL A 105 -4.40 -2.20 -7.77
C VAL A 105 -3.25 -3.16 -7.49
N TRP A 106 -3.37 -3.99 -6.45
CA TRP A 106 -2.34 -4.98 -6.14
C TRP A 106 -2.13 -6.00 -7.28
N ALA A 107 -3.20 -6.56 -7.85
CA ALA A 107 -3.06 -7.52 -8.94
C ALA A 107 -2.37 -6.91 -10.17
N ASN A 108 -2.55 -5.62 -10.44
CA ASN A 108 -1.85 -4.92 -11.52
C ASN A 108 -0.36 -4.70 -11.23
N THR A 109 0.04 -4.57 -9.97
CA THR A 109 1.46 -4.42 -9.59
C THR A 109 2.21 -5.75 -9.53
N VAL A 110 1.52 -6.88 -9.31
CA VAL A 110 2.15 -8.21 -9.18
C VAL A 110 3.06 -8.57 -10.37
N PRO A 111 2.62 -8.51 -11.64
CA PRO A 111 3.50 -8.82 -12.77
C PRO A 111 4.67 -7.85 -12.89
N LEU A 112 4.49 -6.58 -12.52
CA LEU A 112 5.57 -5.59 -12.55
C LEU A 112 6.64 -5.95 -11.54
N ILE A 113 6.26 -6.31 -10.31
CA ILE A 113 7.16 -6.74 -9.25
C ILE A 113 7.91 -8.01 -9.66
N GLN A 114 7.20 -9.02 -10.18
CA GLN A 114 7.78 -10.30 -10.55
C GLN A 114 8.76 -10.21 -11.74
N ASN A 115 8.58 -9.22 -12.62
CA ASN A 115 9.48 -8.97 -13.74
C ASN A 115 10.73 -8.16 -13.36
N LEU A 116 10.82 -7.61 -12.14
CA LEU A 116 12.04 -6.98 -11.66
C LEU A 116 13.13 -8.03 -11.42
N ALA A 117 14.37 -7.68 -11.76
CA ALA A 117 15.54 -8.45 -11.34
C ALA A 117 15.63 -8.48 -9.79
N PRO A 118 16.20 -9.53 -9.18
CA PRO A 118 16.29 -9.66 -7.73
C PRO A 118 16.89 -8.43 -7.02
N GLU A 119 17.88 -7.79 -7.64
CA GLU A 119 18.52 -6.57 -7.15
C GLU A 119 17.52 -5.41 -7.07
N HIS A 120 16.68 -5.26 -8.09
CA HIS A 120 15.66 -4.23 -8.17
C HIS A 120 14.43 -4.53 -7.30
N GLN A 121 14.15 -5.81 -7.02
CA GLN A 121 13.17 -6.21 -6.00
C GLN A 121 13.63 -5.77 -4.61
N HIS A 122 14.92 -5.96 -4.29
CA HIS A 122 15.49 -5.44 -3.05
C HIS A 122 15.40 -3.91 -2.99
N ASP A 123 15.71 -3.21 -4.08
CA ASP A 123 15.55 -1.75 -4.15
C ASP A 123 14.10 -1.30 -3.94
N LEU A 124 13.12 -2.05 -4.45
CA LEU A 124 11.71 -1.80 -4.16
C LEU A 124 11.39 -1.93 -2.66
N ALA A 125 11.90 -2.97 -1.99
CA ALA A 125 11.72 -3.12 -0.55
C ALA A 125 12.34 -1.94 0.23
N ARG A 126 13.52 -1.47 -0.20
CA ARG A 126 14.17 -0.28 0.36
C ARG A 126 13.33 0.98 0.19
N VAL A 127 12.84 1.25 -1.02
CA VAL A 127 12.00 2.42 -1.33
C VAL A 127 10.68 2.39 -0.55
N ILE A 128 10.06 1.22 -0.39
CA ILE A 128 8.87 1.06 0.47
C ILE A 128 9.18 1.50 1.91
N CYS A 129 10.35 1.12 2.44
CA CYS A 129 10.85 1.53 3.74
C CYS A 129 11.36 2.98 3.83
N GLY A 130 11.26 3.77 2.75
CA GLY A 130 11.78 5.15 2.72
C GLY A 130 13.31 5.23 2.67
N LEU A 131 13.97 4.14 2.27
CA LEU A 131 15.42 4.09 2.07
C LEU A 131 15.75 4.37 0.60
N GLU A 132 16.94 4.92 0.36
CA GLU A 132 17.43 5.15 -1.02
C GLU A 132 17.71 3.81 -1.72
N PRO A 133 17.28 3.63 -2.99
CA PRO A 133 17.62 2.47 -3.78
C PRO A 133 19.13 2.42 -4.07
N LEU A 134 19.69 1.23 -4.21
CA LEU A 134 21.10 1.03 -4.52
C LEU A 134 21.40 1.25 -6.00
N HIS A 135 20.45 0.94 -6.88
CA HIS A 135 20.59 1.09 -8.33
C HIS A 135 19.71 2.23 -8.86
N GLN A 136 20.32 3.16 -9.60
CA GLN A 136 19.66 4.39 -10.06
C GLN A 136 18.88 4.24 -11.38
N ASP A 137 19.18 3.20 -12.17
CA ASP A 137 18.65 2.95 -13.51
C ASP A 137 17.16 2.56 -13.53
N VAL A 138 16.62 2.07 -12.41
CA VAL A 138 15.22 1.62 -12.30
C VAL A 138 14.34 2.44 -11.35
N VAL A 139 14.88 3.54 -10.81
CA VAL A 139 14.22 4.39 -9.82
C VAL A 139 12.79 4.81 -10.24
N PRO A 140 12.51 5.22 -11.50
CA PRO A 140 11.16 5.61 -11.88
C PRO A 140 10.14 4.47 -11.75
N ILE A 141 10.51 3.25 -12.16
CA ILE A 141 9.65 2.07 -12.13
C ILE A 141 9.41 1.64 -10.68
N VAL A 142 10.49 1.54 -9.91
CA VAL A 142 10.42 1.15 -8.49
C VAL A 142 9.59 2.15 -7.68
N ASN A 143 9.75 3.45 -7.92
CA ASN A 143 8.95 4.49 -7.27
C ASN A 143 7.47 4.39 -7.65
N GLY A 144 7.15 4.12 -8.92
CA GLY A 144 5.78 3.91 -9.37
C GLY A 144 5.12 2.73 -8.65
N ILE A 145 5.79 1.58 -8.63
CA ILE A 145 5.29 0.38 -7.93
C ILE A 145 5.13 0.65 -6.43
N SER A 146 6.12 1.29 -5.79
CA SER A 146 6.05 1.65 -4.37
C SER A 146 4.87 2.57 -4.07
N ALA A 147 4.62 3.56 -4.93
CA ALA A 147 3.48 4.47 -4.79
C ALA A 147 2.14 3.73 -4.83
N ASP A 148 1.97 2.79 -5.76
CA ASP A 148 0.76 1.97 -5.86
C ASP A 148 0.57 1.08 -4.62
N LEU A 149 1.63 0.42 -4.15
CA LEU A 149 1.60 -0.39 -2.93
C LEU A 149 1.29 0.46 -1.69
N ARG A 150 1.85 1.66 -1.60
CA ARG A 150 1.60 2.59 -0.49
C ARG A 150 0.19 3.17 -0.55
N ALA A 151 -0.37 3.45 -1.74
CA ALA A 151 -1.75 3.90 -1.89
C ALA A 151 -2.74 2.87 -1.35
N VAL A 152 -2.52 1.61 -1.68
CA VAL A 152 -3.26 0.49 -1.10
C VAL A 152 -3.06 0.41 0.41
N ALA A 153 -1.81 0.48 0.88
CA ALA A 153 -1.50 0.38 2.30
C ALA A 153 -2.19 1.48 3.11
N ILE A 154 -2.27 2.70 2.58
CA ILE A 154 -3.02 3.80 3.18
C ILE A 154 -4.49 3.41 3.37
N GLU A 155 -5.15 2.82 2.38
CA GLU A 155 -6.54 2.38 2.49
C GLU A 155 -6.72 1.32 3.61
N ILE A 156 -5.78 0.37 3.72
CA ILE A 156 -5.78 -0.64 4.78
C ILE A 156 -5.61 0.02 6.16
N SER A 157 -4.66 0.95 6.28
CA SER A 157 -4.27 1.59 7.54
C SER A 157 -5.29 2.59 8.06
N GLN A 158 -6.19 3.07 7.21
CA GLN A 158 -7.34 3.89 7.59
C GLN A 158 -8.44 3.07 8.29
N ARG A 159 -8.45 1.74 8.16
CA ARG A 159 -9.49 0.92 8.78
C ARG A 159 -9.29 0.80 10.28
N ARG A 160 -10.34 1.04 11.07
CA ARG A 160 -10.26 1.03 12.54
C ARG A 160 -9.77 -0.30 13.11
N SER A 161 -10.31 -1.40 12.59
CA SER A 161 -9.88 -2.75 12.97
C SER A 161 -8.38 -2.98 12.76
N PHE A 162 -7.81 -2.32 11.74
CA PHE A 162 -6.38 -2.37 11.48
C PHE A 162 -5.59 -1.63 12.56
N GLN A 163 -5.97 -0.38 12.82
CA GLN A 163 -5.31 0.49 13.80
C GLN A 163 -5.30 -0.11 15.20
N ASP A 164 -6.43 -0.67 15.64
CA ASP A 164 -6.58 -1.26 16.98
C ASP A 164 -5.66 -2.46 17.23
N ARG A 165 -5.29 -3.17 16.16
CA ARG A 165 -4.48 -4.39 16.24
C ARG A 165 -3.04 -4.19 15.80
N TYR A 166 -2.70 -3.01 15.30
CA TYR A 166 -1.37 -2.72 14.76
C TYR A 166 -0.27 -2.88 15.82
N ALA A 167 -0.50 -2.39 17.05
CA ALA A 167 0.44 -2.57 18.17
C ALA A 167 0.76 -4.05 18.45
N SER A 168 -0.24 -4.94 18.35
CA SER A 168 -0.03 -6.39 18.52
C SER A 168 0.84 -6.97 17.42
N ALA A 169 0.76 -6.44 16.20
CA ALA A 169 1.60 -6.88 15.10
C ALA A 169 3.07 -6.43 15.29
N LEU A 170 3.28 -5.19 15.73
CA LEU A 170 4.61 -4.68 16.07
C LEU A 170 5.24 -5.47 17.21
N GLN A 171 4.50 -5.73 18.29
CA GLN A 171 5.02 -6.51 19.41
C GLN A 171 5.42 -7.92 18.99
N ALA A 172 4.59 -8.60 18.19
CA ALA A 172 4.91 -9.92 17.68
C ALA A 172 6.20 -9.93 16.85
N ALA A 173 6.45 -8.88 16.05
CA ALA A 173 7.68 -8.75 15.29
C ALA A 173 8.90 -8.45 16.17
N LEU A 174 8.75 -7.67 17.24
CA LEU A 174 9.82 -7.43 18.23
C LEU A 174 10.20 -8.72 18.95
N ASP A 175 9.20 -9.47 19.42
CA ASP A 175 9.37 -10.72 20.16
C ASP A 175 10.00 -11.83 19.30
N ALA A 176 9.74 -11.83 17.98
CA ALA A 176 10.29 -12.81 17.06
C ALA A 176 11.82 -12.67 16.92
N GLY A 177 12.59 -13.67 17.34
CA GLY A 177 14.05 -13.67 17.19
C GLY A 177 14.84 -13.12 18.39
N GLY A 178 14.19 -12.89 19.53
CA GLY A 178 14.90 -12.67 20.79
C GLY A 178 15.65 -13.93 21.24
N ALA A 179 16.97 -13.83 21.47
CA ALA A 179 17.72 -14.90 22.11
C ALA A 179 17.21 -15.10 23.55
N PRO A 180 17.08 -16.35 24.04
CA PRO A 180 16.71 -16.59 25.44
C PRO A 180 17.78 -15.97 26.35
N GLY A 181 17.42 -14.86 27.02
CA GLY A 181 18.29 -14.16 27.98
C GLY A 181 18.79 -12.76 27.59
N SER A 182 18.46 -12.25 26.40
CA SER A 182 18.78 -10.86 26.03
C SER A 182 17.76 -9.87 26.60
N SER A 183 18.28 -8.81 27.22
CA SER A 183 17.62 -7.89 28.14
C SER A 183 16.64 -6.88 27.50
N SER A 184 15.52 -6.72 28.21
CA SER A 184 14.34 -5.85 27.99
C SER A 184 13.36 -6.32 26.91
N PRO A 185 12.12 -6.71 27.30
CA PRO A 185 11.02 -6.81 26.34
C PRO A 185 10.68 -5.38 25.90
N ARG A 186 11.28 -4.94 24.79
CA ARG A 186 10.93 -3.67 24.17
C ARG A 186 9.46 -3.75 23.80
N LYS A 187 8.68 -2.87 24.40
CA LYS A 187 7.24 -2.78 24.18
C LYS A 187 7.01 -1.82 23.03
N ALA A 188 6.22 -2.24 22.04
CA ALA A 188 5.76 -1.32 21.01
C ALA A 188 4.99 -0.16 21.67
N SER A 189 5.42 1.09 21.42
CA SER A 189 4.80 2.29 22.01
C SER A 189 3.61 2.82 21.21
N PHE A 190 3.17 2.09 20.19
CA PHE A 190 2.10 2.52 19.30
C PHE A 190 0.79 2.76 20.06
N VAL A 191 0.26 3.97 19.96
CA VAL A 191 -1.07 4.34 20.41
C VAL A 191 -1.89 4.71 19.18
N PRO A 192 -3.03 4.04 18.91
CA PRO A 192 -3.86 4.38 17.77
C PRO A 192 -4.38 5.82 17.88
N PRO A 193 -4.57 6.52 16.74
CA PRO A 193 -5.10 7.87 16.77
C PRO A 193 -6.48 7.91 17.47
N PRO A 194 -6.78 9.00 18.21
CA PRO A 194 -8.03 9.13 18.93
C PRO A 194 -9.21 9.15 17.95
N THR A 195 -10.32 8.54 18.35
CA THR A 195 -11.59 8.69 17.65
C THR A 195 -12.12 10.08 17.94
N TYR A 196 -12.08 10.97 16.96
CA TYR A 196 -12.99 12.12 16.97
C TYR A 196 -14.36 11.57 16.61
N ASP A 197 -15.21 11.36 17.61
CA ASP A 197 -16.62 11.21 17.35
C ASP A 197 -17.06 12.46 16.58
N ASP A 198 -17.56 12.26 15.36
CA ASP A 198 -18.26 13.30 14.61
C ASP A 198 -19.41 13.76 15.50
N THR A 199 -19.20 14.87 16.19
CA THR A 199 -20.26 15.49 16.96
C THR A 199 -21.41 15.74 15.99
N PRO A 200 -22.63 15.20 16.24
CA PRO A 200 -23.76 15.53 15.40
C PRO A 200 -23.87 17.05 15.45
N SER A 201 -23.71 17.69 14.29
CA SER A 201 -23.92 19.11 14.12
C SER A 201 -25.34 19.40 14.60
N ALA A 202 -25.45 19.81 15.86
CA ALA A 202 -26.70 20.28 16.43
C ALA A 202 -27.09 21.48 15.57
N SER A 203 -28.17 21.28 14.83
CA SER A 203 -28.79 22.27 13.95
C SER A 203 -28.81 23.65 14.64
N PRO A 204 -28.39 24.74 13.98
CA PRO A 204 -28.56 26.06 14.55
C PRO A 204 -30.06 26.34 14.66
N ASN A 205 -30.53 26.37 15.89
CA ASN A 205 -31.83 26.86 16.28
C ASN A 205 -32.07 28.24 15.62
N PRO A 206 -33.16 28.48 14.86
CA PRO A 206 -33.41 29.79 14.27
C PRO A 206 -33.88 30.75 15.36
N SER A 207 -32.96 31.52 15.93
CA SER A 207 -33.34 32.70 16.73
C SER A 207 -33.90 33.80 15.80
N PRO A 208 -34.90 34.57 16.26
CA PRO A 208 -35.65 35.50 15.41
C PRO A 208 -34.79 36.72 15.04
N ARG A 209 -34.57 36.93 13.75
CA ARG A 209 -33.98 38.16 13.20
C ARG A 209 -34.87 39.35 13.53
N GLN A 210 -34.36 40.26 14.38
CA GLN A 210 -34.83 41.64 14.42
C GLN A 210 -34.33 42.37 13.17
N SER A 211 -35.27 43.03 12.52
CA SER A 211 -35.09 43.91 11.37
C SER A 211 -34.41 45.20 11.77
N LEU A 212 -33.39 45.66 11.02
CA LEU A 212 -33.10 47.08 10.78
C LEU A 212 -31.99 47.24 9.71
N GLU A 213 -32.43 47.81 8.60
CA GLU A 213 -31.82 48.91 7.84
C GLU A 213 -30.37 48.83 7.27
N SER A 214 -30.36 49.05 5.95
CA SER A 214 -29.51 50.00 5.20
C SER A 214 -28.09 49.66 4.71
N LEU A 215 -28.03 49.60 3.37
CA LEU A 215 -27.05 50.14 2.40
C LEU A 215 -26.09 49.15 1.68
N PRO A 216 -26.00 49.20 0.34
CA PRO A 216 -25.07 48.41 -0.46
C PRO A 216 -23.81 49.20 -0.85
N PRO A 217 -22.69 48.52 -1.11
CA PRO A 217 -21.70 49.05 -2.05
C PRO A 217 -21.43 48.10 -3.23
N LYS A 218 -21.76 48.62 -4.41
CA LYS A 218 -21.06 48.60 -5.71
C LYS A 218 -20.18 47.37 -6.06
N LEU A 219 -20.65 46.64 -7.07
CA LEU A 219 -19.87 45.72 -7.91
C LEU A 219 -18.89 46.51 -8.82
N PRO A 220 -17.66 46.03 -9.04
CA PRO A 220 -16.83 46.48 -10.15
C PRO A 220 -17.21 45.77 -11.47
N PRO A 221 -16.98 46.41 -12.64
CA PRO A 221 -17.43 45.93 -13.94
C PRO A 221 -16.57 44.79 -14.51
N ARG A 222 -17.24 43.82 -15.13
CA ARG A 222 -16.65 42.78 -16.00
C ARG A 222 -15.99 43.41 -17.22
N ILE A 223 -14.69 43.16 -17.41
CA ILE A 223 -14.00 43.38 -18.69
C ILE A 223 -14.20 42.12 -19.54
N ASN A 224 -14.79 42.32 -20.72
CA ASN A 224 -15.02 41.29 -21.71
C ASN A 224 -13.72 41.03 -22.52
N PRO A 225 -13.32 39.78 -22.80
CA PRO A 225 -12.21 39.49 -23.69
C PRO A 225 -12.70 39.47 -25.13
N ASN A 226 -12.28 40.44 -25.94
CA ASN A 226 -12.45 40.38 -27.39
C ASN A 226 -11.21 40.94 -28.09
N LEU A 227 -10.25 40.07 -28.40
CA LEU A 227 -9.19 40.31 -29.37
C LEU A 227 -9.01 39.06 -30.23
N PRO A 228 -9.26 39.13 -31.54
CA PRO A 228 -8.92 38.07 -32.48
C PRO A 228 -7.53 38.27 -33.11
N GLN A 229 -6.87 37.13 -33.35
CA GLN A 229 -5.99 36.78 -34.47
C GLN A 229 -4.89 37.77 -34.91
N GLN A 230 -3.64 37.39 -34.61
CA GLN A 230 -2.54 37.49 -35.57
C GLN A 230 -1.70 36.20 -35.56
N SER A 231 -1.56 35.59 -36.74
CA SER A 231 -0.52 34.64 -37.16
C SER A 231 0.22 35.31 -38.35
N PRO A 232 1.29 34.77 -38.98
CA PRO A 232 2.17 33.65 -38.65
C PRO A 232 3.69 33.99 -38.79
N GLY A 233 4.57 33.26 -38.11
CA GLY A 233 6.02 33.27 -38.40
C GLY A 233 6.55 31.84 -38.27
N LEU A 234 6.58 31.10 -39.38
CA LEU A 234 7.80 30.71 -40.09
C LEU A 234 8.90 30.20 -39.16
N LEU A 235 8.98 28.88 -39.00
CA LEU A 235 10.16 28.06 -39.26
C LEU A 235 9.71 26.59 -39.34
N SER A 236 9.76 26.03 -40.56
CA SER A 236 9.54 24.61 -40.86
C SER A 236 10.89 23.84 -40.83
N PRO A 237 11.01 22.61 -41.39
CA PRO A 237 11.35 21.42 -40.60
C PRO A 237 12.66 20.74 -41.07
N GLN A 238 12.92 19.55 -40.51
CA GLN A 238 13.77 18.46 -41.02
C GLN A 238 15.23 18.38 -40.54
N CYS A 239 15.57 17.23 -39.93
CA CYS A 239 16.78 16.39 -40.08
C CYS A 239 16.86 15.49 -38.83
N ILE A 240 16.97 14.15 -38.82
CA ILE A 240 17.39 13.13 -39.79
C ILE A 240 16.72 11.80 -39.41
N GLN A 241 16.32 11.03 -40.43
CA GLN A 241 15.99 9.62 -40.34
C GLN A 241 17.11 8.81 -41.01
N ARG A 242 17.49 7.68 -40.38
CA ARG A 242 18.36 6.57 -40.83
C ARG A 242 19.86 6.88 -41.01
N ILE A 243 20.70 5.92 -40.57
CA ILE A 243 21.46 5.01 -41.44
C ILE A 243 22.37 4.06 -40.60
N LEU A 244 22.31 2.76 -40.93
CA LEU A 244 23.33 1.68 -40.79
C LEU A 244 23.69 1.04 -39.42
N GLU A 245 23.18 -0.19 -39.24
CA GLU A 245 23.96 -1.40 -38.88
C GLU A 245 25.29 -1.47 -39.66
N PRO A 246 26.41 -2.00 -39.09
CA PRO A 246 26.63 -3.45 -39.16
C PRO A 246 27.48 -4.12 -38.03
N PHE A 247 27.18 -5.41 -37.80
CA PHE A 247 28.09 -6.56 -37.57
C PHE A 247 29.06 -6.61 -36.35
N TYR A 248 28.77 -7.56 -35.42
CA TYR A 248 29.57 -8.66 -34.79
C TYR A 248 31.10 -8.50 -34.50
N PRO A 249 31.80 -9.35 -33.66
CA PRO A 249 31.43 -10.66 -33.05
C PRO A 249 31.94 -10.98 -31.60
N TYR A 250 31.55 -12.18 -31.10
CA TYR A 250 32.25 -13.10 -30.15
C TYR A 250 32.50 -12.66 -28.68
N SER A 251 32.15 -13.43 -27.64
CA SER A 251 32.68 -14.77 -27.38
C SER A 251 31.84 -15.59 -26.39
N ARG A 252 31.78 -16.90 -26.66
CA ARG A 252 31.50 -17.97 -25.69
C ARG A 252 32.57 -17.97 -24.58
N PHE A 253 32.16 -18.22 -23.34
CA PHE A 253 32.99 -18.96 -22.40
C PHE A 253 32.13 -19.99 -21.66
N THR A 254 32.38 -21.25 -22.01
CA THR A 254 32.18 -22.43 -21.17
C THR A 254 33.47 -22.72 -20.38
N CYS A 255 33.33 -23.55 -19.34
CA CYS A 255 34.31 -24.17 -18.42
C CYS A 255 34.16 -23.61 -16.99
N HIS A 256 33.99 -24.41 -15.94
CA HIS A 256 34.27 -25.83 -15.74
C HIS A 256 33.31 -26.46 -14.72
#